data_AF-A0A8H7VGR6-F1
#
_entry.id   AF-A0A8H7VGR6-F1
#
_cell.length_a   1.000
_cell.length_b   1.000
_cell.length_c   1.000
_cell.angle_alpha   90.00
_cell.angle_beta   90.00
_cell.angle_gamma   90.00
#
_symmetry.space_group_name_H-M   'P 1'
#
loop_
_entity.id
_entity.type
_entity.pdbx_description
1 polymer ?
#
loop_
_entity_poly.entity_id
_entity_poly.type
_entity_poly.pdbx_seq_one_letter_code
_entity_poly.pdbx_strand_id
1 'polypeptide(L)'
;MATTFLTDKGTGILVGLEKVFPENKHMLCVWHMYQSVDKALSNTFRSSETKKKCVDLVVKMQRSTSVEEFNQILKMFEQTTKNKALCLEGKEGSGWSYFTSNWLGEITKKWAGHFTRKYQHFGCVSTQRVESGHRALKDGRHHRWG
;
A
#
# COMPACT_ATOMS: atom_id res chain seq x y z
N MET A 1 12.81 -15.20 -19.62
CA MET A 1 12.31 -15.14 -18.22
C MET A 1 11.52 -13.85 -18.07
N ALA A 2 10.33 -13.88 -17.46
CA ALA A 2 9.56 -12.65 -17.23
C ALA A 2 10.11 -11.90 -16.00
N THR A 3 10.78 -10.77 -16.23
CA THR A 3 11.26 -9.90 -15.15
C THR A 3 10.07 -9.22 -14.48
N THR A 4 10.00 -9.28 -13.14
CA THR A 4 9.00 -8.57 -12.34
C THR A 4 9.62 -7.30 -11.78
N PHE A 5 8.99 -6.16 -12.06
CA PHE A 5 9.35 -4.88 -11.47
C PHE A 5 8.57 -4.67 -10.17
N LEU A 6 9.26 -4.22 -9.11
CA LEU A 6 8.66 -3.82 -7.85
C LEU A 6 8.97 -2.34 -7.62
N THR A 7 7.95 -1.48 -7.65
CA THR A 7 8.15 -0.02 -7.55
C THR A 7 7.20 0.62 -6.56
N ASP A 8 7.46 1.86 -6.16
CA ASP A 8 6.46 2.67 -5.44
C ASP A 8 5.29 3.05 -6.37
N LYS A 9 4.26 3.70 -5.82
CA LYS A 9 3.11 4.18 -6.61
C LYS A 9 3.41 5.54 -7.27
N GLY A 10 4.50 5.65 -8.01
CA GLY A 10 4.84 6.83 -8.81
C GLY A 10 4.15 6.83 -10.17
N THR A 11 3.33 7.85 -10.49
CA THR A 11 2.57 7.92 -11.76
C THR A 11 3.45 7.84 -13.01
N GLY A 12 4.60 8.52 -13.01
CA GLY A 12 5.55 8.45 -14.12
C GLY A 12 6.17 7.06 -14.32
N ILE A 13 6.41 6.33 -13.22
CA ILE A 13 6.93 4.96 -13.26
C ILE A 13 5.84 3.99 -13.75
N LEU A 14 4.60 4.15 -13.29
CA LEU A 14 3.46 3.34 -13.75
C LEU A 14 3.29 3.42 -15.26
N VAL A 15 3.17 4.65 -15.79
CA VAL A 15 2.97 4.89 -17.22
C VAL A 15 4.19 4.46 -18.02
N GLY A 16 5.40 4.75 -17.52
CA GLY A 16 6.64 4.37 -18.18
C GLY A 16 6.82 2.87 -18.32
N LEU A 17 6.58 2.10 -17.26
CA LEU A 17 6.69 0.65 -17.29
C LEU A 17 5.63 0.01 -18.21
N GLU A 18 4.39 0.48 -18.16
CA GLU A 18 3.33 -0.03 -19.03
C GLU A 18 3.60 0.26 -20.51
N LYS A 19 4.24 1.40 -20.82
CA LYS A 19 4.59 1.78 -22.19
C LYS A 19 5.83 1.05 -22.72
N VAL A 20 6.88 0.93 -21.91
CA VAL A 20 8.19 0.41 -22.35
C VAL A 20 8.29 -1.10 -22.18
N PHE A 21 7.64 -1.66 -21.16
CA PHE A 21 7.70 -3.07 -20.81
C PHE A 21 6.29 -3.66 -20.57
N PRO A 22 5.38 -3.61 -21.57
CA PRO A 22 3.99 -4.03 -21.40
C PRO A 22 3.83 -5.51 -21.07
N GLU A 23 4.78 -6.36 -21.49
CA GLU A 23 4.76 -7.80 -21.25
C GLU A 23 5.31 -8.19 -19.86
N ASN A 24 6.01 -7.27 -19.20
CA ASN A 24 6.61 -7.50 -17.89
C ASN A 24 5.57 -7.38 -16.78
N LYS A 25 5.78 -8.16 -15.71
CA LYS A 25 4.94 -8.05 -14.52
C LYS A 25 5.35 -6.82 -13.73
N HIS A 26 4.38 -6.03 -13.31
CA HIS A 26 4.60 -4.87 -12.46
C HIS A 26 3.81 -5.02 -11.15
N MET A 27 4.52 -5.02 -10.03
CA MET A 27 3.98 -5.07 -8.68
C MET A 27 4.33 -3.79 -7.91
N LEU A 28 3.45 -3.41 -6.99
CA LEU A 28 3.71 -2.29 -6.09
C LEU A 28 4.41 -2.74 -4.82
N CYS A 29 5.32 -1.90 -4.34
CA CYS A 29 5.98 -2.04 -3.06
C CYS A 29 4.96 -1.84 -1.94
N VAL A 30 4.62 -2.93 -1.26
CA VAL A 30 3.60 -2.95 -0.21
C VAL A 30 4.01 -2.15 1.03
N TRP A 31 5.30 -2.01 1.29
CA TRP A 31 5.80 -1.15 2.39
C TRP A 31 5.44 0.33 2.16
N HIS A 32 5.71 0.85 0.96
CA HIS A 32 5.34 2.22 0.60
C HIS A 32 3.82 2.41 0.57
N MET A 33 3.07 1.38 0.18
CA MET A 33 1.61 1.39 0.28
C MET A 33 1.16 1.55 1.75
N TYR A 34 1.68 0.75 2.67
CA TYR A 34 1.32 0.82 4.09
C TYR A 34 1.65 2.20 4.69
N GLN A 35 2.81 2.77 4.36
CA GLN A 35 3.16 4.12 4.78
C GLN A 35 2.22 5.19 4.20
N SER A 36 1.85 5.05 2.93
CA SER A 36 0.92 5.97 2.28
C SER A 36 -0.46 5.92 2.93
N VAL A 37 -0.95 4.72 3.24
CA VAL A 37 -2.22 4.52 3.94
C VAL A 37 -2.15 5.07 5.36
N ASP A 38 -1.12 4.75 6.14
CA ASP A 38 -0.97 5.25 7.51
C ASP A 38 -0.95 6.78 7.56
N LYS A 39 -0.22 7.41 6.63
CA LYS A 39 -0.17 8.87 6.50
C LYS A 39 -1.52 9.45 6.10
N ALA A 40 -2.22 8.85 5.15
CA ALA A 40 -3.53 9.34 4.71
C ALA A 40 -4.62 9.19 5.78
N LEU A 41 -4.52 8.17 6.65
CA LEU A 41 -5.43 7.96 7.78
C LEU A 41 -5.05 8.80 9.01
N SER A 42 -3.95 9.56 8.95
CA SER A 42 -3.61 10.53 9.99
C SER A 42 -4.72 11.59 10.07
N ASN A 43 -5.15 11.92 11.29
CA ASN A 43 -6.28 12.82 11.53
C ASN A 43 -7.62 12.35 10.93
N THR A 44 -7.80 11.03 10.74
CA THR A 44 -9.12 10.45 10.41
C THR A 44 -9.85 9.94 11.65
N PHE A 45 -9.11 9.32 12.57
CA PHE A 45 -9.68 8.61 13.72
C PHE A 45 -9.44 9.31 15.05
N ARG A 46 -10.35 9.09 16.00
CA ARG A 46 -10.21 9.54 17.40
C ARG A 46 -9.10 8.80 18.15
N SER A 47 -8.83 7.55 17.75
CA SER A 47 -7.87 6.67 18.40
C SER A 47 -6.80 6.19 17.41
N SER A 48 -5.55 6.20 17.87
CA SER A 48 -4.41 5.60 17.18
C SER A 48 -4.58 4.09 16.99
N GLU A 49 -5.26 3.41 17.91
CA GLU A 49 -5.56 1.99 17.83
C GLU A 49 -6.49 1.68 16.66
N THR A 50 -7.51 2.51 16.42
CA THR A 50 -8.38 2.38 15.24
C THR A 50 -7.61 2.59 13.95
N LYS A 51 -6.71 3.59 13.91
CA LYS A 51 -5.83 3.80 12.75
C LYS A 51 -4.99 2.54 12.49
N LYS A 52 -4.34 2.01 13.52
CA LYS A 52 -3.52 0.79 13.43
C LYS A 52 -4.34 -0.39 12.91
N LYS A 53 -5.53 -0.62 13.45
CA LYS A 53 -6.46 -1.66 12.96
C LYS A 53 -6.79 -1.50 11.48
N CYS A 54 -7.03 -0.27 11.00
CA CYS A 54 -7.25 -0.03 9.58
C CYS A 54 -6.03 -0.35 8.72
N VAL A 55 -4.82 0.00 9.15
CA VAL A 55 -3.57 -0.38 8.45
C VAL A 55 -3.41 -1.90 8.45
N ASP A 56 -3.69 -2.57 9.56
CA ASP A 56 -3.65 -4.04 9.67
C ASP A 56 -4.65 -4.72 8.74
N LEU A 57 -5.83 -4.15 8.54
CA LEU A 57 -6.79 -4.64 7.54
C LEU A 57 -6.20 -4.56 6.12
N VAL A 58 -5.46 -3.50 5.78
CA VAL A 58 -4.78 -3.40 4.47
C VAL A 58 -3.68 -4.45 4.33
N VAL A 59 -2.91 -4.72 5.40
CA VAL A 59 -1.93 -5.83 5.41
C VAL A 59 -2.63 -7.17 5.19
N LYS A 60 -3.80 -7.39 5.79
CA LYS A 60 -4.58 -8.62 5.58
C LYS A 60 -5.11 -8.72 4.14
N MET A 61 -5.60 -7.62 3.55
CA MET A 61 -5.98 -7.58 2.13
C MET A 61 -4.80 -7.94 1.21
N GLN A 62 -3.61 -7.43 1.52
CA GLN A 62 -2.39 -7.74 0.77
C GLN A 62 -2.01 -9.22 0.89
N ARG A 63 -2.34 -9.87 2.00
CA ARG A 63 -2.04 -11.30 2.24
C ARG A 63 -3.19 -12.24 1.89
N SER A 64 -4.33 -11.71 1.47
CA SER A 64 -5.52 -12.51 1.20
C SER A 64 -5.24 -13.55 0.12
N THR A 65 -5.84 -14.72 0.28
CA THR A 65 -5.64 -15.86 -0.61
C THR A 65 -6.77 -16.04 -1.60
N SER A 66 -7.95 -15.48 -1.29
CA SER A 66 -9.12 -15.48 -2.16
C SER A 66 -9.71 -14.08 -2.32
N VAL A 67 -10.60 -13.95 -3.31
CA VAL A 67 -11.38 -12.73 -3.57
C VAL A 67 -12.40 -12.52 -2.44
N GLU A 68 -12.98 -13.60 -1.93
CA GLU A 68 -13.96 -13.57 -0.85
C GLU A 68 -13.34 -13.03 0.45
N GLU A 69 -12.15 -13.53 0.82
CA GLU A 69 -11.40 -13.06 1.98
C GLU A 69 -11.07 -11.57 1.83
N PHE A 70 -10.57 -11.17 0.64
CA PHE A 70 -10.29 -9.77 0.33
C PHE A 70 -11.51 -8.88 0.53
N ASN A 71 -12.66 -9.27 -0.02
CA ASN A 71 -13.90 -8.50 0.03
C ASN A 71 -14.46 -8.39 1.45
N GLN A 72 -14.35 -9.45 2.26
CA GLN A 72 -14.73 -9.41 3.67
C GLN A 72 -13.88 -8.40 4.44
N ILE A 73 -12.56 -8.42 4.26
CA ILE A 73 -11.64 -7.48 4.91
C ILE A 73 -11.88 -6.05 4.43
N LEU A 74 -12.11 -5.85 3.12
CA LEU A 74 -12.43 -4.55 2.54
C LEU A 74 -13.71 -3.96 3.15
N LYS A 75 -14.74 -4.78 3.34
CA LYS A 75 -15.99 -4.38 3.99
C LYS A 75 -15.76 -3.95 5.44
N MET A 76 -14.92 -4.65 6.20
CA MET A 76 -14.53 -4.23 7.55
C MET A 76 -13.82 -2.87 7.54
N PHE A 77 -12.93 -2.65 6.56
CA PHE A 77 -12.22 -1.38 6.40
C PHE A 77 -13.19 -0.24 6.07
N GLU A 78 -14.12 -0.44 5.13
CA GLU A 78 -15.18 0.51 4.78
C GLU A 78 -16.02 0.87 6.01
N GLN A 79 -16.51 -0.13 6.74
CA GLN A 79 -17.32 0.07 7.94
C GLN A 79 -16.56 0.88 9.00
N THR A 80 -15.29 0.55 9.24
CA THR A 80 -14.48 1.25 10.24
C THR A 80 -14.22 2.70 9.84
N THR A 81 -13.89 2.95 8.57
CA THR A 81 -13.60 4.30 8.04
C THR A 81 -14.83 5.18 7.89
N LYS A 82 -16.04 4.61 7.82
CA LYS A 82 -17.31 5.34 7.78
C LYS A 82 -18.00 5.47 9.16
N ASN A 83 -17.45 4.84 10.20
CA ASN A 83 -18.08 4.86 11.51
C ASN A 83 -17.84 6.21 12.22
N LYS A 84 -18.91 6.99 12.38
CA LYS A 84 -18.89 8.31 13.03
C LYS A 84 -18.35 8.27 14.47
N ALA A 85 -18.60 7.19 15.21
CA ALA A 85 -18.13 7.04 16.59
C ALA A 85 -16.60 6.85 16.67
N LEU A 86 -16.00 6.30 15.61
CA LEU A 86 -14.55 6.04 15.55
C LEU A 86 -13.77 7.19 14.90
N CYS A 87 -14.42 7.94 14.01
CA CYS A 87 -13.81 9.03 13.25
C CYS A 87 -13.85 10.35 14.01
N LEU A 88 -12.90 11.24 13.71
CA LEU A 88 -13.01 12.64 14.05
C LEU A 88 -14.21 13.25 13.32
N GLU A 89 -14.80 14.30 13.89
CA GLU A 89 -15.97 14.96 13.32
C GLU A 89 -15.68 15.48 11.90
N GLY A 90 -16.56 15.18 10.95
CA GLY A 90 -16.41 15.55 9.53
C GLY A 90 -15.33 14.79 8.77
N LYS A 91 -14.71 13.76 9.38
CA LYS A 91 -13.70 12.90 8.72
C LYS A 91 -14.24 11.53 8.35
N GLU A 92 -15.51 11.27 8.60
CA GLU A 92 -16.14 9.98 8.34
C GLU A 92 -16.20 9.73 6.83
N GLY A 93 -15.76 8.56 6.39
CA GLY A 93 -15.65 8.22 4.97
C GLY A 93 -14.44 8.82 4.25
N SER A 94 -13.68 9.76 4.84
CA SER A 94 -12.47 10.31 4.20
C SER A 94 -11.41 9.23 3.94
N GLY A 95 -11.20 8.33 4.90
CA GLY A 95 -10.31 7.17 4.74
C GLY A 95 -10.77 6.22 3.64
N TRP A 96 -12.09 6.01 3.50
CA TRP A 96 -12.67 5.19 2.42
C TRP A 96 -12.49 5.85 1.05
N SER A 97 -12.78 7.14 0.95
CA SER A 97 -12.62 7.91 -0.28
C SER A 97 -11.16 7.90 -0.75
N TYR A 98 -10.21 8.15 0.16
CA TYR A 98 -8.79 8.05 -0.16
C TYR A 98 -8.45 6.65 -0.67
N PHE A 99 -8.85 5.60 0.06
CA PHE A 99 -8.45 4.25 -0.25
C PHE A 99 -9.00 3.77 -1.59
N THR A 100 -10.27 4.03 -1.86
CA THR A 100 -10.93 3.69 -3.13
C THR A 100 -10.27 4.38 -4.32
N SER A 101 -10.02 5.69 -4.24
CA SER A 101 -9.38 6.44 -5.33
C SER A 101 -7.92 6.06 -5.57
N ASN A 102 -7.24 5.47 -4.57
CA ASN A 102 -5.80 5.22 -4.65
C ASN A 102 -5.42 3.75 -4.81
N TRP A 103 -6.20 2.82 -4.29
CA TRP A 103 -5.78 1.43 -4.13
C TRP A 103 -6.79 0.42 -4.67
N LEU A 104 -7.99 0.87 -5.06
CA LEU A 104 -9.00 0.04 -5.72
C LEU A 104 -9.02 0.26 -7.26
N GLY A 105 -9.63 -0.69 -7.97
CA GLY A 105 -9.71 -0.70 -9.43
C GLY A 105 -8.56 -1.47 -10.07
N GLU A 106 -8.05 -0.98 -11.20
CA GLU A 106 -6.97 -1.67 -11.94
C GLU A 106 -5.67 -1.80 -11.14
N ILE A 107 -5.40 -0.83 -10.25
CA ILE A 107 -4.22 -0.83 -9.39
C ILE A 107 -4.23 -2.01 -8.38
N THR A 108 -5.41 -2.54 -8.02
CA THR A 108 -5.56 -3.65 -7.07
C THR A 108 -4.81 -4.90 -7.52
N LYS A 109 -4.78 -5.16 -8.83
CA LYS A 109 -4.09 -6.30 -9.43
C LYS A 109 -2.57 -6.28 -9.18
N LYS A 110 -2.00 -5.11 -8.85
CA LYS A 110 -0.57 -4.91 -8.61
C LYS A 110 -0.13 -5.08 -7.15
N TRP A 111 -1.05 -5.24 -6.19
CA TRP A 111 -0.71 -5.35 -4.76
C TRP A 111 -1.53 -6.36 -3.95
N ALA A 112 -2.79 -6.63 -4.33
CA ALA A 112 -3.65 -7.51 -3.54
C ALA A 112 -3.21 -8.98 -3.67
N GLY A 113 -3.16 -9.68 -2.54
CA GLY A 113 -2.53 -11.00 -2.42
C GLY A 113 -3.10 -12.03 -3.39
N HIS A 114 -4.42 -12.10 -3.50
CA HIS A 114 -5.08 -13.08 -4.39
C HIS A 114 -4.73 -12.87 -5.89
N PHE A 115 -4.29 -11.67 -6.29
CA PHE A 115 -3.71 -11.43 -7.61
C PHE A 115 -2.20 -11.70 -7.64
N THR A 116 -1.45 -11.17 -6.67
CA THR A 116 0.02 -11.15 -6.74
C THR A 116 0.69 -12.43 -6.28
N ARG A 117 -0.01 -13.28 -5.50
CA ARG A 117 0.51 -14.55 -4.95
C ARG A 117 0.85 -15.57 -6.04
N LYS A 118 0.31 -15.42 -7.25
CA LYS A 118 0.61 -16.26 -8.43
C LYS A 118 1.99 -16.01 -9.02
N TYR A 119 2.65 -14.91 -8.66
CA TYR A 119 3.99 -14.60 -9.16
C TYR A 119 5.03 -15.28 -8.26
N GLN A 120 6.14 -15.80 -8.77
CA GLN A 120 7.24 -16.25 -7.91
C GLN A 120 8.06 -15.03 -7.48
N HIS A 121 7.82 -14.53 -6.27
CA HIS A 121 8.50 -13.34 -5.72
C HIS A 121 9.54 -13.70 -4.66
N PHE A 122 9.83 -14.99 -4.40
CA PHE A 122 10.88 -15.49 -3.49
C PHE A 122 11.00 -14.71 -2.15
N GLY A 123 9.88 -14.24 -1.58
CA GLY A 123 9.91 -13.44 -0.35
C GLY A 123 10.43 -11.99 -0.49
N CYS A 124 10.67 -11.50 -1.72
CA CYS A 124 10.90 -10.07 -1.99
C CYS A 124 9.61 -9.26 -1.79
N VAL A 125 9.26 -9.05 -0.53
CA VAL A 125 8.23 -8.10 -0.07
C VAL A 125 8.88 -6.74 0.28
N SER A 126 10.15 -6.58 -0.11
CA SER A 126 11.09 -5.46 0.04
C SER A 126 10.91 -4.62 1.31
N THR A 127 11.34 -5.17 2.44
CA THR A 127 11.67 -4.40 3.65
C THR A 127 13.18 -4.26 3.88
N GLN A 128 14.04 -5.13 3.32
CA GLN A 128 15.47 -5.13 3.70
C GLN A 128 16.46 -4.47 2.72
N ARG A 129 16.24 -4.51 1.39
CA ARG A 129 17.28 -4.07 0.43
C ARG A 129 17.26 -2.58 0.09
N VAL A 130 16.08 -1.97 0.09
CA VAL A 130 15.93 -0.54 -0.23
C VAL A 130 16.21 0.34 1.00
N GLU A 131 15.86 -0.13 2.21
CA GLU A 131 16.10 0.63 3.43
C GLU A 131 17.58 0.79 3.77
N SER A 132 18.43 -0.21 3.51
CA SER A 132 19.88 -0.08 3.74
C SER A 132 20.51 0.96 2.81
N GLY A 133 20.12 0.97 1.52
CA GLY A 133 20.56 2.01 0.57
C GLY A 133 20.00 3.40 0.90
N HIS A 134 18.72 3.49 1.28
CA HIS A 134 18.09 4.76 1.60
C HIS A 134 18.58 5.35 2.94
N ARG A 135 18.92 4.50 3.92
CA ARG A 135 19.55 4.91 5.18
C ARG A 135 20.98 5.41 4.95
N ALA A 136 21.79 4.69 4.17
CA ALA A 136 23.14 5.13 3.80
C ALA A 136 23.13 6.49 3.07
N LEU A 137 22.15 6.74 2.20
CA LEU A 137 21.98 8.04 1.52
C LEU A 137 21.48 9.17 2.44
N LYS A 138 20.75 8.85 3.51
CA LYS A 138 20.34 9.84 4.52
C LYS A 138 21.52 10.16 5.46
N ASP A 139 22.24 9.15 5.92
CA ASP A 139 23.42 9.33 6.78
C ASP A 139 24.51 10.14 6.06
N GLY A 140 24.77 9.86 4.77
CA GLY A 140 25.73 10.64 3.97
C GLY A 140 25.35 12.11 3.72
N ARG A 141 24.10 12.52 3.96
CA ARG A 141 23.68 13.94 3.89
C ARG A 141 23.87 14.70 5.20
N HIS A 142 23.94 14.00 6.34
CA HIS A 142 24.23 14.62 7.63
C HIS A 142 25.72 14.96 7.81
N HIS A 143 26.61 14.35 7.02
CA HIS A 143 28.06 14.58 7.09
C HIS A 143 28.61 15.62 6.09
N ARG A 144 27.75 16.31 5.31
CA ARG A 144 28.21 17.25 4.26
C ARG A 144 28.03 18.75 4.58
N TRP A 145 27.63 19.07 5.82
CA TRP A 145 27.52 20.44 6.33
C TRP A 145 27.90 20.52 7.81
N GLY A 146 29.16 20.17 8.11
CA GLY A 146 29.82 20.42 9.39
C GLY A 146 31.22 20.93 9.12
#